data_AF-A0A927Y2F9-F1
#
_entry.id   AF-A0A927Y2F9-F1
#
_cell.length_a   1.000
_cell.length_b   1.000
_cell.length_c   1.000
_cell.angle_alpha   90.00
_cell.angle_beta   90.00
_cell.angle_gamma   90.00
#
_symmetry.space_group_name_H-M   'P 1'
#
loop_
_entity.id
_entity.type
_entity.pdbx_description
1 polymer ?
#
loop_
_entity_poly.entity_id
_entity_poly.type
_entity_poly.pdbx_seq_one_letter_code
_entity_poly.pdbx_strand_id
1 'polypeptide(L)'
;MATDEDKKWQIDRWARLFKASRWEELRMIAAQDTEMTDTAKTLYDKNQDEYARNWALAREMFLFEERCRKAREKKALAELEEARKENAELKKETSKTKNEVSKAKDEASKAKSEASKAKKENERLRALLAANGIDPDA
;
A
#
# COMPACT_ATOMS: atom_id res chain seq x y z
N MET A 1 -7.75 -53.75 -22.38
CA MET A 1 -9.12 -54.04 -22.90
C MET A 1 -9.97 -54.44 -21.71
N ALA A 2 -11.26 -54.08 -21.68
CA ALA A 2 -12.17 -54.53 -20.62
C ALA A 2 -12.25 -56.06 -20.62
N THR A 3 -12.23 -56.68 -19.43
CA THR A 3 -12.38 -58.13 -19.28
C THR A 3 -13.80 -58.54 -19.69
N ASP A 4 -14.01 -59.83 -19.95
CA ASP A 4 -15.34 -60.30 -20.34
C ASP A 4 -16.34 -60.22 -19.19
N GLU A 5 -15.86 -60.27 -17.95
CA GLU A 5 -16.66 -59.99 -16.75
C GLU A 5 -17.08 -58.51 -16.69
N ASP A 6 -16.16 -57.57 -17.00
CA ASP A 6 -16.49 -56.13 -17.04
C ASP A 6 -17.58 -55.81 -18.06
N LYS A 7 -17.52 -56.45 -19.24
CA LYS A 7 -18.53 -56.28 -20.29
C LYS A 7 -19.87 -56.88 -19.89
N LYS A 8 -19.86 -58.04 -19.21
CA LYS A 8 -21.08 -58.70 -18.71
C LYS A 8 -21.84 -57.81 -17.74
N TRP A 9 -21.13 -57.07 -16.90
CA TRP A 9 -21.70 -56.13 -15.93
C TRP A 9 -21.75 -54.67 -16.42
N GLN A 10 -21.45 -54.42 -17.70
CA GLN A 10 -21.42 -53.09 -18.34
C GLN A 10 -20.51 -52.06 -17.65
N ILE A 11 -19.53 -52.50 -16.87
CA ILE A 11 -18.59 -51.64 -16.13
C ILE A 11 -17.75 -50.82 -17.12
N ASP A 12 -17.41 -51.40 -18.26
CA ASP A 12 -16.69 -50.72 -19.34
C ASP A 12 -17.49 -49.57 -19.96
N ARG A 13 -18.82 -49.67 -19.96
CA ARG A 13 -19.74 -48.66 -20.48
C ARG A 13 -19.96 -47.55 -19.46
N TRP A 14 -20.06 -47.87 -18.16
CA TRP A 14 -20.04 -46.87 -17.08
C TRP A 14 -18.72 -46.09 -17.07
N ALA A 15 -17.59 -46.76 -17.22
CA ALA A 15 -16.29 -46.11 -17.33
C ALA A 15 -16.20 -45.18 -18.55
N ARG A 16 -16.80 -45.55 -19.69
CA ARG A 16 -16.91 -44.67 -20.86
C ARG A 16 -17.84 -43.48 -20.62
N LEU A 17 -18.97 -43.69 -19.93
CA LEU A 17 -19.92 -42.64 -19.56
C LEU A 17 -19.24 -41.53 -18.74
N PHE A 18 -18.49 -41.91 -17.69
CA PHE A 18 -17.76 -40.95 -16.84
C PHE A 18 -16.53 -40.32 -17.51
N LYS A 19 -16.01 -40.92 -18.57
CA LYS A 19 -14.89 -40.39 -19.37
C LYS A 19 -15.36 -39.56 -20.57
N ALA A 20 -16.65 -39.53 -20.87
CA ALA A 20 -17.19 -38.76 -21.98
C ALA A 20 -16.91 -37.27 -21.77
N SER A 21 -16.35 -36.63 -22.78
CA SER A 21 -15.97 -35.21 -22.70
C SER A 21 -17.03 -34.27 -23.29
N ARG A 22 -18.00 -34.85 -24.02
CA ARG A 22 -19.06 -34.13 -24.72
C ARG A 22 -20.43 -34.68 -24.37
N TRP A 23 -21.43 -33.80 -24.40
CA TRP A 23 -22.82 -34.18 -24.12
C TRP A 23 -23.40 -35.19 -25.12
N GLU A 24 -23.00 -35.09 -26.38
CA GLU A 24 -23.42 -36.03 -27.43
C GLU A 24 -22.91 -37.44 -27.15
N GLU A 25 -21.64 -37.57 -26.76
CA GLU A 25 -21.02 -38.85 -26.40
C GLU A 25 -21.69 -39.46 -25.16
N LEU A 26 -21.96 -38.63 -24.15
CA LEU A 26 -22.60 -39.06 -22.92
C LEU A 26 -24.03 -39.58 -23.18
N ARG A 27 -24.80 -38.89 -24.03
CA ARG A 27 -26.14 -39.35 -24.46
C ARG A 27 -26.09 -40.62 -25.31
N MET A 28 -25.12 -40.73 -26.22
CA MET A 28 -24.94 -41.94 -27.03
C MET A 28 -24.60 -43.15 -26.17
N ILE A 29 -23.72 -43.00 -25.17
CA ILE A 29 -23.34 -44.09 -24.27
C ILE A 29 -24.52 -44.50 -23.38
N ALA A 30 -25.32 -43.55 -22.89
CA ALA A 30 -26.43 -43.82 -22.00
C ALA A 30 -27.70 -44.37 -22.68
N ALA A 31 -27.89 -44.15 -23.98
CA ALA A 31 -29.17 -44.34 -24.68
C ALA A 31 -29.86 -45.72 -24.56
N GLN A 32 -29.13 -46.78 -24.23
CA GLN A 32 -29.68 -48.14 -24.11
C GLN A 32 -29.75 -48.65 -22.66
N ASP A 33 -29.42 -47.80 -21.67
CA ASP A 33 -29.46 -48.16 -20.25
C ASP A 33 -30.16 -47.05 -19.46
N THR A 34 -31.24 -47.42 -18.76
CA THR A 34 -32.11 -46.48 -18.04
C THR A 34 -31.36 -45.78 -16.90
N GLU A 35 -30.56 -46.52 -16.14
CA GLU A 35 -29.80 -46.00 -14.99
C GLU A 35 -28.69 -45.05 -15.45
N MET A 36 -28.00 -45.39 -16.55
CA MET A 36 -27.04 -44.49 -17.19
C MET A 36 -27.72 -43.25 -17.76
N THR A 37 -28.93 -43.38 -18.29
CA THR A 37 -29.69 -42.24 -18.84
C THR A 37 -30.07 -41.26 -17.75
N ASP A 38 -30.49 -41.75 -16.58
CA ASP A 38 -30.83 -40.87 -15.45
C ASP A 38 -29.59 -40.30 -14.77
N THR A 39 -28.49 -41.07 -14.71
CA THR A 39 -27.19 -40.55 -14.27
C THR A 39 -26.69 -39.45 -15.23
N ALA A 40 -26.82 -39.65 -16.54
CA ALA A 40 -26.51 -38.67 -17.56
C ALA A 40 -27.34 -37.40 -17.38
N LYS A 41 -28.66 -37.49 -17.24
CA LYS A 41 -29.49 -36.30 -16.95
C LYS A 41 -29.07 -35.59 -15.67
N THR A 42 -28.76 -36.32 -14.61
CA THR A 42 -28.29 -35.72 -13.36
C THR A 42 -26.96 -34.98 -13.54
N LEU A 43 -26.00 -35.56 -14.28
CA LEU A 43 -24.75 -34.90 -14.65
C LEU A 43 -25.00 -33.66 -15.52
N TYR A 44 -25.99 -33.72 -16.42
CA TYR A 44 -26.42 -32.58 -17.24
C TYR A 44 -26.90 -31.46 -16.33
N ASP A 45 -27.91 -31.73 -15.51
CA ASP A 45 -28.55 -30.74 -14.65
C ASP A 45 -27.57 -30.11 -13.64
N LYS A 46 -26.60 -30.88 -13.15
CA LYS A 46 -25.55 -30.37 -12.24
C LYS A 46 -24.48 -29.53 -12.94
N ASN A 47 -24.11 -29.88 -14.17
CA ASN A 47 -23.05 -29.20 -14.94
C ASN A 47 -23.55 -28.01 -15.79
N GLN A 48 -24.84 -27.92 -16.11
CA GLN A 48 -25.41 -26.88 -16.98
C GLN A 48 -25.19 -25.43 -16.50
N ASP A 49 -24.96 -25.22 -15.21
CA ASP A 49 -24.92 -23.88 -14.61
C ASP A 49 -23.57 -23.55 -13.95
N GLU A 50 -22.55 -24.38 -14.14
CA GLU A 50 -21.21 -24.09 -13.58
C GLU A 50 -20.52 -22.93 -14.29
N TYR A 51 -20.61 -22.87 -15.62
CA TYR A 51 -20.00 -21.80 -16.40
C TYR A 51 -20.62 -20.43 -16.10
N ALA A 52 -21.95 -20.36 -16.02
CA ALA A 52 -22.67 -19.13 -15.70
C ALA A 52 -22.35 -18.65 -14.27
N ARG A 53 -22.31 -19.57 -13.28
CA ARG A 53 -21.87 -19.27 -11.91
C ARG A 53 -20.44 -18.76 -11.86
N ASN A 54 -19.49 -19.42 -12.53
CA ASN A 54 -18.10 -19.00 -12.56
C ASN A 54 -17.93 -17.61 -13.20
N TRP A 55 -18.68 -17.33 -14.25
CA TRP A 55 -18.67 -16.03 -14.91
C TRP A 55 -19.24 -14.92 -14.01
N ALA A 56 -20.34 -15.19 -13.32
CA ALA A 56 -20.92 -14.28 -12.32
C ALA A 56 -19.94 -14.01 -11.16
N LEU A 57 -19.32 -15.05 -10.61
CA LEU A 57 -18.32 -14.93 -9.55
C LEU A 57 -17.10 -14.12 -9.99
N ALA A 58 -16.55 -14.40 -11.19
CA ALA A 58 -15.43 -13.66 -11.75
C ALA A 58 -15.78 -12.18 -11.94
N ARG A 59 -17.01 -11.90 -12.40
CA ARG A 59 -17.51 -10.53 -12.55
C ARG A 59 -17.62 -9.81 -11.22
N GLU A 60 -18.19 -10.46 -10.20
CA GLU A 60 -18.31 -9.87 -8.86
C GLU A 60 -16.95 -9.60 -8.22
N MET A 61 -16.01 -10.53 -8.36
CA MET A 61 -14.65 -10.38 -7.85
C MET A 61 -13.93 -9.20 -8.51
N PHE A 62 -14.00 -9.08 -9.83
CA PHE A 62 -13.48 -7.91 -10.55
C PHE A 62 -14.08 -6.59 -10.05
N LEU A 63 -15.41 -6.54 -9.90
CA LEU A 63 -16.10 -5.34 -9.41
C LEU A 63 -15.71 -5.00 -7.96
N PHE A 64 -15.51 -6.01 -7.12
CA PHE A 64 -15.04 -5.84 -5.76
C PHE A 64 -13.62 -5.26 -5.74
N GLU A 65 -12.70 -5.84 -6.51
CA GLU A 65 -11.33 -5.36 -6.63
C GLU A 65 -11.27 -3.91 -7.13
N GLU A 66 -12.07 -3.56 -8.14
CA GLU A 66 -12.22 -2.19 -8.65
C GLU A 66 -12.69 -1.23 -7.54
N ARG A 67 -13.71 -1.61 -6.76
CA ARG A 67 -14.17 -0.79 -5.62
C ARG A 67 -13.08 -0.61 -4.58
N CYS A 68 -12.37 -1.69 -4.22
CA CYS A 68 -11.27 -1.63 -3.27
C CYS A 68 -10.13 -0.75 -3.79
N ARG A 69 -9.75 -0.86 -5.07
CA ARG A 69 -8.71 -0.03 -5.69
C ARG A 69 -9.10 1.44 -5.64
N LYS A 70 -10.30 1.79 -6.07
CA LYS A 70 -10.82 3.17 -6.03
C LYS A 70 -10.86 3.73 -4.60
N ALA A 71 -11.23 2.92 -3.61
CA ALA A 71 -11.22 3.33 -2.21
C ALA A 71 -9.80 3.63 -1.71
N ARG A 72 -8.82 2.79 -2.07
CA ARG A 72 -7.40 3.01 -1.73
C ARG A 72 -6.85 4.25 -2.42
N GLU A 73 -7.13 4.43 -3.71
CA GLU A 73 -6.72 5.62 -4.48
C GLU A 73 -7.29 6.90 -3.86
N LYS A 74 -8.59 6.91 -3.50
CA LYS A 74 -9.21 8.05 -2.83
C LYS A 74 -8.55 8.36 -1.49
N LYS A 75 -8.25 7.34 -0.69
CA LYS A 75 -7.58 7.52 0.60
C LYS A 75 -6.16 8.08 0.42
N ALA A 76 -5.39 7.52 -0.52
CA ALA A 76 -4.04 7.98 -0.83
C ALA A 76 -4.04 9.44 -1.33
N LEU A 77 -5.02 9.84 -2.15
CA LEU A 77 -5.17 11.23 -2.59
C LEU A 77 -5.46 12.17 -1.41
N ALA A 78 -6.31 11.77 -0.47
CA ALA A 78 -6.61 12.57 0.72
C ALA A 78 -5.36 12.72 1.62
N GLU A 79 -4.62 11.64 1.85
CA GLU A 79 -3.37 11.66 2.63
C GLU A 79 -2.30 12.55 1.96
N LEU A 80 -2.20 12.49 0.63
CA LEU A 80 -1.25 13.30 -0.14
C LEU A 80 -1.58 14.81 -0.08
N GLU A 81 -2.86 15.17 -0.11
CA GLU A 81 -3.29 16.56 0.04
C GLU A 81 -3.06 17.11 1.46
N GLU A 82 -3.30 16.31 2.51
CA GLU A 82 -2.96 16.72 3.88
C GLU A 82 -1.44 16.87 4.07
N ALA A 83 -0.64 15.91 3.58
CA ALA A 83 0.81 16.01 3.62
C ALA A 83 1.35 17.24 2.86
N ARG A 84 0.68 17.65 1.77
CA ARG A 84 1.02 18.89 1.05
C ARG A 84 0.74 20.14 1.87
N LYS A 85 -0.40 20.20 2.58
CA LYS A 85 -0.73 21.33 3.47
C LYS A 85 0.28 21.43 4.60
N GLU A 86 0.59 20.32 5.25
CA GLU A 86 1.58 20.27 6.34
C GLU A 86 2.97 20.73 5.85
N ASN A 87 3.41 20.25 4.69
CA ASN A 87 4.67 20.72 4.08
C ASN A 87 4.66 22.22 3.78
N ALA A 88 3.53 22.78 3.36
CA ALA A 88 3.42 24.22 3.09
C ALA A 88 3.56 25.03 4.38
N GLU A 89 2.97 24.58 5.49
CA GLU A 89 3.10 25.22 6.80
C GLU A 89 4.53 25.10 7.36
N LEU A 90 5.12 23.90 7.31
CA LEU A 90 6.51 23.68 7.73
C LEU A 90 7.49 24.55 6.95
N LYS A 91 7.26 24.76 5.64
CA LYS A 91 8.07 25.69 4.82
C LYS A 91 7.94 27.13 5.29
N LYS A 92 6.73 27.58 5.64
CA LYS A 92 6.52 28.94 6.18
C LYS A 92 7.25 29.09 7.52
N GLU A 93 7.11 28.13 8.43
CA GLU A 93 7.82 28.16 9.72
C GLU A 93 9.34 28.15 9.54
N THR A 94 9.86 27.30 8.66
CA THR A 94 11.29 27.26 8.32
C THR A 94 11.80 28.60 7.80
N SER A 95 10.99 29.31 7.00
CA SER A 95 11.37 30.65 6.52
C SER A 95 11.40 31.69 7.64
N LYS A 96 10.46 31.63 8.59
CA LYS A 96 10.41 32.52 9.76
C LYS A 96 11.61 32.29 10.67
N THR A 97 11.86 31.04 11.04
CA THR A 97 13.00 30.67 11.91
C THR A 97 14.33 31.02 11.25
N LYS A 98 14.48 30.84 9.94
CA LYS A 98 15.68 31.27 9.21
C LYS A 98 15.92 32.78 9.32
N ASN A 99 14.87 33.58 9.22
CA ASN A 99 14.97 35.04 9.39
C ASN A 99 15.32 35.41 10.83
N GLU A 100 14.74 34.76 11.83
CA GLU A 100 15.09 34.98 13.24
C GLU A 100 16.54 34.62 13.53
N VAL A 101 17.02 33.49 13.01
CA VAL A 101 18.43 33.06 13.14
C VAL A 101 19.37 34.09 12.49
N SER A 102 19.02 34.67 11.34
CA SER A 102 19.83 35.74 10.74
C SER A 102 19.91 36.98 11.63
N LYS A 103 18.78 37.42 12.22
CA LYS A 103 18.76 38.58 13.13
C LYS A 103 19.60 38.33 14.38
N ALA A 104 19.42 37.17 15.01
CA ALA A 104 20.19 36.78 16.20
C ALA A 104 21.70 36.72 15.90
N LYS A 105 22.08 36.25 14.70
CA LYS A 105 23.48 36.23 14.26
C LYS A 105 24.05 37.64 14.11
N ASP A 106 23.27 38.56 13.53
CA ASP A 106 23.68 39.96 13.38
C ASP A 106 23.82 40.63 14.74
N GLU A 107 22.88 40.42 15.66
CA GLU A 107 22.95 40.93 17.04
C GLU A 107 24.16 40.38 17.80
N ALA A 108 24.42 39.08 17.71
CA ALA A 108 25.60 38.46 18.30
C ALA A 108 26.91 39.05 17.77
N SER A 109 26.97 39.38 16.47
CA SER A 109 28.14 40.02 15.87
C SER A 109 28.37 41.44 16.43
N LYS A 110 27.30 42.22 16.61
CA LYS A 110 27.34 43.55 17.20
C LYS A 110 27.80 43.50 18.66
N ALA A 111 27.17 42.65 19.48
CA ALA A 111 27.53 42.47 20.89
C ALA A 111 29.00 42.04 21.05
N LYS A 112 29.51 41.17 20.18
CA LYS A 112 30.92 40.76 20.18
C LYS A 112 31.86 41.93 19.87
N SER A 113 31.47 42.81 18.95
CA SER A 113 32.24 44.02 18.63
C SER A 113 32.25 45.00 19.80
N GLU A 114 31.13 45.20 20.48
CA GLU A 114 31.00 46.09 21.64
C GLU A 114 31.80 45.55 22.84
N ALA A 115 31.70 44.25 23.13
CA ALA A 115 32.50 43.59 24.17
C ALA A 115 34.01 43.76 23.91
N SER A 116 34.45 43.72 22.66
CA SER A 116 35.86 43.95 22.31
C SER A 116 36.32 45.39 22.57
N LYS A 117 35.44 46.38 22.35
CA LYS A 117 35.72 47.79 22.65
C LYS A 117 35.77 48.02 24.16
N ALA A 118 34.78 47.51 24.89
CA ALA A 118 34.72 47.62 26.35
C ALA A 118 35.93 46.98 27.03
N LYS A 119 36.43 45.83 26.54
CA LYS A 119 37.66 45.21 27.05
C LYS A 119 38.88 46.12 26.89
N LYS A 120 39.09 46.68 25.69
CA LYS A 120 40.20 47.61 25.41
C LYS A 120 40.12 48.87 26.28
N GLU A 121 38.93 49.38 26.53
CA GLU A 121 38.74 50.55 27.38
C GLU A 121 38.99 50.22 28.85
N ASN A 122 38.55 49.06 29.33
CA ASN A 122 38.85 48.59 30.69
C ASN A 122 40.36 48.41 30.91
N GLU A 123 41.06 47.81 29.96
CA GLU A 123 42.53 47.69 29.96
C GLU A 123 43.21 49.06 30.06
N ARG A 124 42.73 50.07 29.31
CA ARG A 124 43.25 51.44 29.38
C ARG A 124 43.02 52.10 30.74
N LEU A 125 41.82 51.97 31.31
CA LEU A 125 41.50 52.53 32.62
C LEU A 125 42.35 51.90 33.73
N ARG A 126 42.53 50.57 33.70
CA ARG A 126 43.42 49.86 34.62
C ARG A 126 44.86 50.36 34.55
N ALA A 127 45.38 50.59 33.34
CA ALA A 127 46.72 51.16 33.15
C ALA A 127 46.86 52.58 33.73
N LEU A 128 45.83 53.42 33.60
CA LEU A 128 45.81 54.77 34.18
C LEU A 128 45.77 54.76 35.72
N LEU A 129 45.01 53.85 36.33
CA LEU A 129 44.96 53.69 37.79
C LEU A 129 46.34 53.29 38.33
N ALA A 130 46.98 52.29 37.72
CA ALA A 130 48.31 51.85 38.09
C ALA A 130 49.37 52.97 37.97
N ALA A 131 49.30 53.79 36.91
CA ALA A 131 50.20 54.93 36.73
C ALA A 131 50.05 56.02 37.82
N ASN A 132 48.88 56.10 38.46
CA ASN A 132 48.61 57.02 39.57
C ASN A 132 48.80 56.39 40.96
N GLY A 133 49.39 55.19 41.04
CA GLY A 133 49.69 54.51 42.31
C GLY A 133 48.49 53.88 43.02
N ILE A 134 47.36 53.73 42.32
CA ILE A 134 46.17 53.01 42.81
C ILE A 134 46.25 51.59 42.25
N ASP A 135 46.27 50.57 43.12
CA ASP A 135 46.26 49.17 42.71
C ASP A 135 44.90 48.83 42.04
N PRO A 136 44.87 48.46 40.75
CA PRO A 136 43.63 48.17 40.03
C PRO A 136 42.99 46.82 40.38
N ASP A 137 43.65 45.96 41.17
CA ASP A 137 43.15 44.64 41.60
C ASP A 137 43.00 44.51 43.13
N ALA A 138 43.25 45.59 43.90
CA ALA A 138 43.02 45.66 45.34
C ALA A 138 41.53 45.79 45.71
#